data_AF-A0A210PDW2-F1
#
_entry.id   AF-A0A210PDW2-F1
#
_cell.length_a   1.000
_cell.length_b   1.000
_cell.length_c   1.000
_cell.angle_alpha   90.00
_cell.angle_beta   90.00
_cell.angle_gamma   90.00
#
_symmetry.space_group_name_H-M   'P 1'
#
loop_
_entity.id
_entity.type
_entity.pdbx_description
1 polymer ?
#
loop_
_entity_poly.entity_id
_entity_poly.type
_entity_poly.pdbx_seq_one_letter_code
_entity_poly.pdbx_strand_id
1 'polypeptide(L)'
;MKNLAKQGFVINKKQAEIITEEQEQLMWEKGVMGTDTPEKLLNTLVYQLGLNFALRAGQEHRNLRCGPYSQITVKQDSDGKTYLEYREDVSKTNAGGLLHRKVTPKVTRAYENTVLPDQCPVKIYQKFMSLRPKTGKCSALYLRPKKTPSPDCWYCDSPLGVHILQQTVGKLCEEAGFKGYFTNHSLRATAAKRLYKAGFDEQ
;
A
#
# COMPACT_ATOMS: atom_id res chain seq x y z
N MET A 1 0.14 -26.77 -2.07
CA MET A 1 -1.09 -26.04 -1.66
C MET A 1 -2.32 -26.41 -2.48
N LYS A 2 -2.34 -26.24 -3.81
CA LYS A 2 -3.51 -26.63 -4.64
C LYS A 2 -3.90 -28.12 -4.52
N ASN A 3 -2.93 -28.99 -4.27
CA ASN A 3 -3.17 -30.44 -4.20
C ASN A 3 -3.81 -30.91 -2.88
N LEU A 4 -3.62 -30.20 -1.76
CA LEU A 4 -4.17 -30.58 -0.45
C LEU A 4 -5.65 -30.19 -0.31
N ALA A 5 -6.03 -29.02 -0.84
CA ALA A 5 -7.44 -28.61 -0.89
C ALA A 5 -8.28 -29.49 -1.84
N LYS A 6 -7.67 -30.03 -2.91
CA LYS A 6 -8.29 -31.02 -3.80
C LYS A 6 -8.56 -32.37 -3.13
N GLN A 7 -7.89 -32.65 -2.01
CA GLN A 7 -8.00 -33.91 -1.26
C GLN A 7 -8.96 -33.82 -0.06
N GLY A 8 -9.75 -32.74 0.06
CA GLY A 8 -10.78 -32.61 1.09
C GLY A 8 -10.26 -32.22 2.48
N PHE A 9 -8.95 -31.96 2.63
CA PHE A 9 -8.42 -31.43 3.89
C PHE A 9 -8.85 -29.98 4.07
N VAL A 10 -9.59 -29.71 5.15
CA VAL A 10 -9.90 -28.35 5.61
C VAL A 10 -8.60 -27.73 6.12
N ILE A 11 -7.96 -26.95 5.25
CA ILE A 11 -6.83 -26.12 5.66
C ILE A 11 -7.43 -24.92 6.39
N ASN A 12 -7.36 -24.92 7.72
CA ASN A 12 -7.68 -23.75 8.55
C ASN A 12 -6.69 -22.62 8.23
N LYS A 13 -6.98 -21.83 7.20
CA LYS A 13 -6.22 -20.62 6.90
C LYS A 13 -6.61 -19.58 7.93
N LYS A 14 -5.64 -19.10 8.71
CA LYS A 14 -5.84 -17.93 9.57
C LYS A 14 -6.20 -16.75 8.68
N GLN A 15 -7.41 -16.22 8.84
CA GLN A 15 -7.89 -15.06 8.07
C GLN A 15 -7.28 -13.79 8.67
N ALA A 16 -6.78 -12.90 7.81
CA ALA A 16 -6.24 -11.62 8.26
C ALA A 16 -7.35 -10.79 8.91
N GLU A 17 -7.04 -10.22 10.07
CA GLU A 17 -7.98 -9.40 10.84
C GLU A 17 -8.09 -7.99 10.24
N ILE A 18 -9.20 -7.31 10.52
CA ILE A 18 -9.42 -5.94 10.06
C ILE A 18 -8.77 -4.99 11.06
N ILE A 19 -8.04 -4.00 10.55
CA ILE A 19 -7.54 -2.88 11.34
C ILE A 19 -8.68 -1.87 11.51
N THR A 20 -9.06 -1.57 12.75
CA THR A 20 -10.12 -0.60 13.05
C THR A 20 -9.62 0.85 12.93
N GLU A 21 -10.54 1.81 12.91
CA GLU A 21 -10.18 3.24 12.88
C GLU A 21 -9.43 3.64 14.17
N GLU A 22 -9.83 3.10 15.32
CA GLU A 22 -9.19 3.31 16.61
C GLU A 22 -7.77 2.71 16.64
N GLN A 23 -7.58 1.52 16.06
CA GLN A 23 -6.25 0.93 15.91
C GLN A 23 -5.35 1.74 14.97
N GLU A 24 -5.90 2.23 13.85
CA GLU A 24 -5.15 3.12 12.95
C GLU A 24 -4.74 4.41 13.67
N GLN A 25 -5.66 5.05 14.37
CA GLN A 25 -5.39 6.23 15.17
C GLN A 25 -4.31 5.96 16.24
N LEU A 26 -4.40 4.84 16.94
CA LEU A 26 -3.42 4.46 17.95
C LEU A 26 -2.01 4.23 17.38
N MET A 27 -1.89 3.71 16.14
CA MET A 27 -0.60 3.61 15.44
C MET A 27 0.03 4.98 15.17
N TRP A 28 -0.79 5.99 14.85
CA TRP A 28 -0.35 7.38 14.70
C TRP A 28 0.05 8.00 16.04
N GLU A 29 -0.80 7.86 17.06
CA GLU A 29 -0.56 8.42 18.41
C GLU A 29 0.69 7.85 19.07
N LYS A 30 0.95 6.55 18.90
CA LYS A 30 2.18 5.90 19.39
C LYS A 30 3.42 6.24 18.57
N GLY A 31 3.28 6.98 17.46
CA GLY A 31 4.39 7.32 16.57
C GLY A 31 5.00 6.12 15.84
N VAL A 32 4.26 5.01 15.74
CA VAL A 32 4.63 3.82 14.95
C VAL A 32 4.51 4.13 13.46
N MET A 33 3.47 4.88 13.08
CA MET A 33 3.39 5.57 11.79
C MET A 33 3.92 7.01 11.90
N GLY A 34 4.43 7.53 10.78
CA GLY A 34 5.03 8.87 10.73
C GLY A 34 5.99 9.04 9.56
N THR A 35 6.60 10.22 9.48
CA THR A 35 7.45 10.62 8.34
C THR A 35 8.82 11.17 8.75
N ASP A 36 9.19 11.01 10.01
CA ASP A 36 10.40 11.56 10.64
C ASP A 36 11.67 10.74 10.39
N THR A 37 11.54 9.46 10.00
CA THR A 37 12.69 8.61 9.66
C THR A 37 12.50 7.88 8.32
N PRO A 38 13.58 7.47 7.63
CA PRO A 38 13.49 6.72 6.37
C PRO A 38 12.61 5.47 6.44
N GLU A 39 12.76 4.70 7.51
CA GLU A 39 12.00 3.47 7.72
C GLU A 39 10.53 3.77 8.05
N LYS A 40 10.26 4.75 8.92
CA LYS A 40 8.89 5.09 9.30
C LYS A 40 8.11 5.65 8.12
N LEU A 41 8.70 6.55 7.34
CA LEU A 41 8.10 7.09 6.12
C LEU A 41 7.78 5.97 5.11
N LEU A 42 8.71 5.02 4.93
CA LEU A 42 8.52 3.90 4.03
C LEU A 42 7.38 2.98 4.49
N ASN A 43 7.37 2.58 5.76
CA ASN A 43 6.35 1.69 6.30
C ASN A 43 4.97 2.36 6.29
N THR A 44 4.92 3.65 6.63
CA THR A 44 3.70 4.47 6.55
C THR A 44 3.20 4.57 5.11
N LEU A 45 4.09 4.75 4.12
CA LEU A 45 3.71 4.73 2.71
C LEU A 45 3.15 3.38 2.28
N VAL A 46 3.76 2.27 2.69
CA VAL A 46 3.24 0.91 2.40
C VAL A 46 1.83 0.76 2.99
N TYR A 47 1.62 1.18 4.23
CA TYR A 47 0.31 1.18 4.89
C TYR A 47 -0.72 2.01 4.11
N GLN A 48 -0.40 3.29 3.86
CA GLN A 48 -1.31 4.24 3.21
C GLN A 48 -1.69 3.78 1.79
N LEU A 49 -0.73 3.35 0.98
CA LEU A 49 -1.04 2.88 -0.37
C LEU A 49 -1.80 1.55 -0.35
N GLY A 50 -1.46 0.64 0.56
CA GLY A 50 -2.14 -0.65 0.70
C GLY A 50 -3.60 -0.49 1.11
N LEU A 51 -3.88 0.43 2.04
CA LEU A 51 -5.23 0.75 2.50
C LEU A 51 -6.03 1.50 1.44
N ASN A 52 -5.52 2.62 0.93
CA ASN A 52 -6.28 3.49 0.02
C ASN A 52 -6.52 2.85 -1.36
N PHE A 53 -5.63 1.97 -1.81
CA PHE A 53 -5.76 1.29 -3.12
C PHE A 53 -6.14 -0.19 -3.01
N ALA A 54 -6.37 -0.69 -1.80
CA ALA A 54 -6.73 -2.09 -1.52
C ALA A 54 -5.77 -3.10 -2.18
N LEU A 55 -4.47 -2.77 -2.20
CA LEU A 55 -3.43 -3.59 -2.82
C LEU A 55 -3.38 -4.96 -2.13
N ARG A 56 -3.18 -6.01 -2.92
CA ARG A 56 -2.98 -7.37 -2.42
C ARG A 56 -1.57 -7.51 -1.82
N ALA A 57 -1.22 -8.74 -1.43
CA ALA A 57 0.04 -9.10 -0.77
C ALA A 57 1.29 -8.50 -1.43
N GLY A 58 2.44 -8.58 -0.76
CA GLY A 58 3.65 -7.83 -1.11
C GLY A 58 4.15 -7.88 -2.56
N GLN A 59 3.72 -8.82 -3.41
CA GLN A 59 4.03 -8.80 -4.84
C GLN A 59 3.39 -7.62 -5.58
N GLU A 60 2.14 -7.24 -5.27
CA GLU A 60 1.51 -6.07 -5.90
C GLU A 60 2.24 -4.78 -5.50
N HIS A 61 2.57 -4.64 -4.21
CA HIS A 61 3.45 -3.56 -3.74
C HIS A 61 4.81 -3.59 -4.46
N ARG A 62 5.43 -4.76 -4.61
CA ARG A 62 6.74 -4.90 -5.26
C ARG A 62 6.73 -4.50 -6.74
N ASN A 63 5.58 -4.68 -7.39
CA ASN A 63 5.37 -4.36 -8.81
C ASN A 63 5.03 -2.89 -9.06
N LEU A 64 4.77 -2.08 -8.01
CA LEU A 64 4.58 -0.65 -8.16
C LEU A 64 5.87 0.01 -8.63
N ARG A 65 5.71 0.93 -9.58
CA ARG A 65 6.80 1.63 -10.25
C ARG A 65 6.68 3.13 -10.09
N CYS A 66 7.79 3.83 -10.29
CA CYS A 66 7.86 5.27 -10.47
C CYS A 66 8.32 5.62 -11.90
N GLY A 67 8.30 6.92 -12.23
CA GLY A 67 8.72 7.41 -13.54
C GLY A 67 7.65 7.26 -14.61
N PRO A 68 8.03 7.19 -15.90
CA PRO A 68 7.08 7.23 -17.03
C PRO A 68 6.01 6.13 -17.02
N TYR A 69 6.29 4.99 -16.39
CA TYR A 69 5.39 3.84 -16.30
C TYR A 69 4.84 3.60 -14.89
N SER A 70 4.75 4.68 -14.09
CA SER A 70 4.19 4.59 -12.74
C SER A 70 2.70 4.28 -12.79
N GLN A 71 2.27 3.36 -11.92
CA GLN A 71 0.84 3.12 -11.70
C GLN A 71 0.20 4.19 -10.81
N ILE A 72 0.99 5.03 -10.13
CA ILE A 72 0.49 6.05 -9.20
C ILE A 72 0.91 7.42 -9.70
N THR A 73 -0.07 8.30 -9.92
CA THR A 73 0.16 9.68 -10.37
C THR A 73 -0.51 10.68 -9.43
N VAL A 74 0.11 11.83 -9.22
CA VAL A 74 -0.51 12.95 -8.50
C VAL A 74 -1.33 13.76 -9.49
N LYS A 75 -2.61 14.01 -9.18
CA LYS A 75 -3.55 14.77 -10.01
C LYS A 75 -4.37 15.74 -9.17
N GLN A 76 -5.08 16.64 -9.82
CA GLN A 76 -6.10 17.50 -9.22
C GLN A 76 -7.44 17.22 -9.91
N ASP A 77 -8.52 17.29 -9.15
CA ASP A 77 -9.88 17.23 -9.71
C ASP A 77 -10.35 18.62 -10.18
N SER A 78 -11.61 18.71 -10.62
CA SER A 78 -12.22 19.97 -11.07
C SER A 78 -12.29 21.04 -9.99
N ASP A 79 -12.29 20.65 -8.72
CA ASP A 79 -12.38 21.54 -7.57
C ASP A 79 -10.99 21.94 -7.04
N GLY A 80 -9.93 21.52 -7.73
CA GLY A 80 -8.54 21.77 -7.36
C GLY A 80 -8.03 20.87 -6.24
N LYS A 81 -8.79 19.85 -5.80
CA LYS A 81 -8.37 18.95 -4.73
C LYS A 81 -7.34 17.95 -5.25
N THR A 82 -6.18 17.92 -4.61
CA THR A 82 -5.10 17.01 -4.99
C THR A 82 -5.43 15.57 -4.57
N TYR A 83 -5.10 14.60 -5.42
CA TYR A 83 -5.26 13.18 -5.13
C TYR A 83 -4.17 12.33 -5.79
N LEU A 84 -3.95 11.14 -5.25
CA LEU A 84 -3.20 10.08 -5.91
C LEU A 84 -4.16 9.23 -6.74
N GLU A 85 -3.89 9.06 -8.03
CA GLU A 85 -4.59 8.11 -8.89
C GLU A 85 -3.76 6.84 -9.03
N TYR A 86 -4.32 5.71 -8.63
CA TYR A 86 -3.79 4.38 -8.90
C TYR A 86 -4.49 3.75 -10.09
N ARG A 87 -3.73 3.24 -11.05
CA ARG A 87 -4.21 2.44 -12.18
C ARG A 87 -3.55 1.07 -12.17
N GLU A 88 -4.34 0.02 -11.99
CA GLU A 88 -3.85 -1.37 -11.96
C GLU A 88 -3.23 -1.74 -13.33
N ASP A 89 -2.15 -2.53 -13.32
CA ASP A 89 -1.71 -3.18 -14.55
C ASP A 89 -2.77 -4.22 -14.95
N VAL A 90 -3.12 -4.33 -16.23
CA VAL A 90 -4.09 -5.37 -16.68
C VAL A 90 -3.56 -6.75 -16.27
N SER A 91 -4.20 -7.39 -15.30
CA SER A 91 -3.71 -8.64 -14.72
C SER A 91 -3.78 -9.79 -15.75
N LYS A 92 -2.76 -10.66 -15.75
CA LYS A 92 -2.71 -11.90 -16.55
C LYS A 92 -3.47 -13.07 -15.92
N THR A 93 -4.30 -12.83 -14.90
CA THR A 93 -5.18 -13.85 -14.30
C THR A 93 -6.61 -13.69 -14.79
N ASN A 94 -6.79 -13.53 -16.10
CA ASN A 94 -8.04 -13.94 -16.73
C ASN A 94 -7.83 -15.40 -17.11
N ALA A 95 -8.58 -16.32 -16.49
CA ALA A 95 -8.64 -17.69 -16.98
C ALA A 95 -8.89 -17.63 -18.50
N GLY A 96 -7.95 -18.18 -19.28
CA GLY A 96 -7.82 -17.96 -20.70
C GLY A 96 -9.09 -18.32 -21.48
N GLY A 97 -9.88 -17.31 -21.81
CA GLY A 97 -10.98 -17.38 -22.77
C GLY A 97 -10.88 -16.19 -23.72
N LEU A 98 -11.03 -16.46 -25.02
CA LEU A 98 -10.98 -15.48 -26.11
C LEU A 98 -12.00 -14.32 -25.96
N LEU A 99 -12.94 -14.42 -25.02
CA LEU A 99 -14.01 -13.46 -24.74
C LEU A 99 -13.63 -12.33 -23.75
N HIS A 100 -12.54 -12.43 -22.99
CA HIS A 100 -12.15 -11.42 -21.98
C HIS A 100 -11.16 -10.35 -22.52
N ARG A 101 -11.34 -9.92 -23.77
CA ARG A 101 -10.38 -8.99 -24.42
C ARG A 101 -10.66 -7.49 -24.15
N LYS A 102 -11.58 -7.16 -23.23
CA LYS A 102 -11.83 -5.79 -22.76
C LYS A 102 -11.72 -5.70 -21.24
N VAL A 103 -10.54 -5.94 -20.68
CA VAL A 103 -10.28 -5.63 -19.27
C VAL A 103 -9.85 -4.18 -19.17
N THR A 104 -10.78 -3.32 -18.78
CA THR A 104 -10.47 -1.95 -18.37
C THR A 104 -9.70 -2.02 -17.04
N PRO A 105 -8.49 -1.45 -16.95
CA PRO A 105 -7.78 -1.32 -15.69
C PRO A 105 -8.64 -0.72 -14.58
N LYS A 106 -8.58 -1.29 -13.38
CA LYS A 106 -9.17 -0.65 -12.19
C LYS A 106 -8.44 0.68 -11.95
N VAL A 107 -9.22 1.75 -11.76
CA VAL A 107 -8.72 3.07 -11.35
C VAL A 107 -9.28 3.41 -9.98
N THR A 108 -8.44 3.90 -9.08
CA THR A 108 -8.86 4.29 -7.72
C THR A 108 -8.12 5.56 -7.31
N ARG A 109 -8.76 6.39 -6.48
CA ARG A 109 -8.23 7.69 -6.05
C ARG A 109 -8.08 7.74 -4.54
N ALA A 110 -6.98 8.31 -4.07
CA ALA A 110 -6.75 8.64 -2.66
C ALA A 110 -6.59 10.15 -2.54
N TYR A 111 -7.61 10.83 -2.06
CA TYR A 111 -7.62 12.29 -1.97
C TYR A 111 -6.75 12.82 -0.84
N GLU A 112 -6.29 14.06 -0.99
CA GLU A 112 -5.63 14.79 0.07
C GLU A 112 -6.52 14.87 1.33
N ASN A 113 -5.91 14.62 2.48
CA ASN A 113 -6.50 14.82 3.80
C ASN A 113 -6.04 16.16 4.36
N THR A 114 -6.93 17.16 4.34
CA THR A 114 -6.66 18.49 4.88
C THR A 114 -6.93 18.59 6.39
N VAL A 115 -7.71 17.67 6.94
CA VAL A 115 -8.06 17.63 8.38
C VAL A 115 -6.90 17.05 9.20
N LEU A 116 -6.25 15.99 8.70
CA LEU A 116 -5.08 15.36 9.32
C LEU A 116 -3.90 15.35 8.34
N PRO A 117 -3.18 16.48 8.19
CA PRO A 117 -2.09 16.63 7.22
C PRO A 117 -0.97 15.58 7.34
N ASP A 118 -0.64 15.17 8.56
CA ASP A 118 0.43 14.19 8.81
C ASP A 118 0.05 12.77 8.38
N GLN A 119 -1.25 12.50 8.24
CA GLN A 119 -1.81 11.22 7.79
C GLN A 119 -2.19 11.24 6.31
N CYS A 120 -1.94 12.36 5.61
CA CYS A 120 -2.37 12.55 4.24
C CYS A 120 -1.59 11.65 3.26
N PRO A 121 -2.26 10.76 2.51
CA PRO A 121 -1.57 9.85 1.59
C PRO A 121 -0.81 10.60 0.49
N VAL A 122 -1.35 11.73 0.00
CA VAL A 122 -0.71 12.59 -0.99
C VAL A 122 0.61 13.15 -0.45
N LYS A 123 0.60 13.76 0.74
CA LYS A 123 1.78 14.39 1.35
C LYS A 123 2.85 13.35 1.70
N ILE A 124 2.46 12.20 2.23
CA ILE A 124 3.35 11.09 2.54
C ILE A 124 4.03 10.57 1.26
N TYR A 125 3.25 10.37 0.19
CA TYR A 125 3.78 9.95 -1.11
C TYR A 125 4.75 10.99 -1.68
N GLN A 126 4.37 12.27 -1.71
CA GLN A 126 5.23 13.34 -2.23
C GLN A 126 6.54 13.46 -1.46
N LYS A 127 6.48 13.40 -0.12
CA LYS A 127 7.69 13.42 0.74
C LYS A 127 8.58 12.21 0.47
N PHE A 128 8.02 11.02 0.32
CA PHE A 128 8.79 9.85 -0.07
C PHE A 128 9.48 10.06 -1.42
N MET A 129 8.74 10.56 -2.42
CA MET A 129 9.27 10.81 -3.76
C MET A 129 10.38 11.86 -3.77
N SER A 130 10.29 12.93 -2.96
CA SER A 130 11.31 13.96 -2.88
C SER A 130 12.62 13.49 -2.23
N LEU A 131 12.56 12.43 -1.41
CA LEU A 131 13.71 11.89 -0.68
C LEU A 131 14.37 10.69 -1.40
N ARG A 132 13.89 10.38 -2.61
CA ARG A 132 14.54 9.40 -3.51
C ARG A 132 15.82 9.98 -4.11
N PRO A 133 16.76 9.14 -4.57
CA PRO A 133 17.91 9.61 -5.36
C PRO A 133 17.46 10.38 -6.61
N LYS A 134 17.93 11.63 -6.76
CA LYS A 134 17.58 12.49 -7.91
C LYS A 134 18.04 11.92 -9.25
N THR A 135 19.15 11.20 -9.27
CA THR A 135 19.73 10.54 -10.46
C THR A 135 19.52 9.02 -10.46
N GLY A 136 18.59 8.52 -9.63
CA GLY A 136 18.29 7.11 -9.53
C GLY A 136 17.66 6.55 -10.82
N LYS A 137 18.05 5.33 -11.18
CA LYS A 137 17.55 4.59 -12.35
C LYS A 137 16.55 3.49 -11.96
N CYS A 138 16.45 3.17 -10.66
CA CYS A 138 15.55 2.13 -10.19
C CYS A 138 14.09 2.58 -10.38
N SER A 139 13.36 1.84 -11.22
CA SER A 139 11.95 2.09 -11.49
C SER A 139 11.01 1.60 -10.38
N ALA A 140 11.50 0.86 -9.38
CA ALA A 140 10.65 0.39 -8.29
C ALA A 140 10.13 1.56 -7.44
N LEU A 141 8.88 1.51 -6.98
CA LEU A 141 8.34 2.52 -6.09
C LEU A 141 9.05 2.48 -4.73
N TYR A 142 8.98 1.34 -4.05
CA TYR A 142 9.60 1.17 -2.74
C TYR A 142 11.09 0.90 -2.86
N LEU A 143 11.88 1.77 -2.26
CA LEU A 143 13.34 1.71 -2.26
C LEU A 143 13.86 1.37 -0.85
N ARG A 144 15.05 0.78 -0.78
CA ARG A 144 15.68 0.47 0.50
C ARG A 144 16.09 1.77 1.23
N PRO A 145 15.81 1.92 2.53
CA PRO A 145 16.37 2.99 3.33
C PRO A 145 17.91 2.96 3.36
N LYS A 146 18.54 4.13 3.35
CA LYS A 146 19.98 4.27 3.63
C LYS A 146 20.25 4.05 5.11
N LYS A 147 21.39 3.45 5.44
CA LYS A 147 21.91 3.40 6.82
C LYS A 147 22.28 4.79 7.34
N THR A 148 22.80 5.64 6.46
CA THR A 148 23.20 7.02 6.74
C THR A 148 22.50 7.94 5.74
N PRO A 149 21.26 8.38 6.02
CA PRO A 149 20.51 9.28 5.14
C PRO A 149 21.11 10.70 5.17
N SER A 150 21.03 11.40 4.04
CA SER A 150 21.26 12.86 3.99
C SER A 150 19.91 13.59 4.11
N PRO A 151 19.88 14.89 4.45
CA PRO A 151 18.63 15.65 4.53
C PRO A 151 17.75 15.58 3.27
N ASP A 152 18.37 15.44 2.09
CA ASP A 152 17.71 15.44 0.78
C ASP A 152 17.62 14.06 0.12
N CYS A 153 18.17 13.00 0.73
CA CYS A 153 18.20 11.67 0.12
C CYS A 153 18.25 10.54 1.15
N TRP A 154 17.08 9.94 1.41
CA TRP A 154 16.89 8.91 2.43
C TRP A 154 16.99 7.48 1.91
N TYR A 155 16.83 7.29 0.60
CA TYR A 155 16.71 5.96 0.01
C TYR A 155 17.86 5.64 -0.94
N CYS A 156 18.23 4.35 -1.01
CA CYS A 156 19.16 3.82 -2.00
C CYS A 156 18.45 3.65 -3.35
N ASP A 157 19.18 3.74 -4.45
CA ASP A 157 18.67 3.43 -5.81
C ASP A 157 18.56 1.90 -6.04
N SER A 158 17.92 1.21 -5.10
CA SER A 158 17.78 -0.24 -5.08
C SER A 158 16.41 -0.61 -4.52
N PRO A 159 15.71 -1.57 -5.12
CA PRO A 159 14.36 -1.92 -4.71
C PRO A 159 14.33 -2.53 -3.30
N LEU A 160 13.23 -2.29 -2.59
CA LEU A 160 12.97 -2.97 -1.33
C LEU A 160 12.67 -4.47 -1.56
N GLY A 161 13.13 -5.31 -0.63
CA GLY A 161 12.88 -6.74 -0.65
C GLY A 161 11.39 -7.07 -0.50
N VAL A 162 10.89 -8.03 -1.28
CA VAL A 162 9.47 -8.43 -1.24
C VAL A 162 9.06 -9.00 0.12
N HIS A 163 9.96 -9.70 0.81
CA HIS A 163 9.69 -10.21 2.16
C HIS A 163 9.50 -9.09 3.19
N ILE A 164 10.28 -8.01 3.09
CA ILE A 164 10.10 -6.83 3.94
C ILE A 164 8.72 -6.22 3.67
N LEU A 165 8.36 -6.03 2.40
CA LEU A 165 7.03 -5.52 2.00
C LEU A 165 5.88 -6.40 2.53
N GLN A 166 6.02 -7.73 2.49
CA GLN A 166 5.01 -8.67 2.98
C GLN A 166 4.81 -8.60 4.49
N GLN A 167 5.85 -8.25 5.24
CA GLN A 167 5.85 -8.22 6.71
C GLN A 167 5.50 -6.84 7.29
N THR A 168 5.52 -5.77 6.48
CA THR A 168 5.37 -4.39 6.95
C THR A 168 4.16 -4.17 7.85
N VAL A 169 2.96 -4.61 7.43
CA VAL A 169 1.73 -4.37 8.24
C VAL A 169 1.73 -5.18 9.53
N GLY A 170 2.22 -6.42 9.48
CA GLY A 170 2.37 -7.24 10.68
C GLY A 170 3.31 -6.58 11.69
N LYS A 171 4.46 -6.07 11.21
CA LYS A 171 5.43 -5.32 12.00
C LYS A 171 4.81 -4.08 12.64
N LEU A 172 4.09 -3.25 11.88
CA LEU A 172 3.43 -2.05 12.40
C LEU A 172 2.43 -2.39 13.52
N CYS A 173 1.61 -3.43 13.32
CA CYS A 173 0.64 -3.85 14.33
C CYS A 173 1.33 -4.43 15.59
N GLU A 174 2.43 -5.17 15.42
CA GLU A 174 3.24 -5.67 16.54
C GLU A 174 3.88 -4.52 17.34
N GLU A 175 4.50 -3.55 16.66
CA GLU A 175 5.07 -2.34 17.29
C GLU A 175 4.00 -1.51 18.02
N ALA A 176 2.77 -1.50 17.51
CA ALA A 176 1.62 -0.88 18.17
C ALA A 176 1.03 -1.71 19.33
N GLY A 177 1.53 -2.93 19.56
CA GLY A 177 1.11 -3.83 20.64
C GLY A 177 -0.21 -4.55 20.36
N PHE A 178 -0.62 -4.67 19.11
CA PHE A 178 -1.87 -5.34 18.75
C PHE A 178 -1.70 -6.85 18.78
N LYS A 179 -2.65 -7.53 19.43
CA LYS A 179 -2.74 -8.99 19.40
C LYS A 179 -3.65 -9.39 18.24
N GLY A 180 -3.21 -10.30 17.39
CA GLY A 180 -4.01 -10.79 16.27
C GLY A 180 -3.16 -11.25 15.09
N TYR A 181 -3.82 -11.64 14.00
CA TYR A 181 -3.18 -11.95 12.73
C TYR A 181 -3.31 -10.81 11.74
N PHE A 182 -2.35 -9.90 11.82
CA PHE A 182 -2.25 -8.76 10.90
C PHE A 182 -1.18 -9.01 9.83
N THR A 183 -1.59 -8.88 8.58
CA THR A 183 -0.72 -8.90 7.39
C THR A 183 -1.15 -7.79 6.42
N ASN A 184 -0.52 -7.66 5.26
CA ASN A 184 -1.00 -6.72 4.25
C ASN A 184 -2.44 -7.02 3.78
N HIS A 185 -2.91 -8.27 3.90
CA HIS A 185 -4.31 -8.60 3.61
C HIS A 185 -5.30 -7.90 4.56
N SER A 186 -4.87 -7.52 5.76
CA SER A 186 -5.66 -6.73 6.72
C SER A 186 -6.08 -5.39 6.11
N LEU A 187 -5.17 -4.71 5.41
CA LEU A 187 -5.45 -3.41 4.79
C LEU A 187 -6.55 -3.52 3.73
N ARG A 188 -6.50 -4.60 2.93
CA ARG A 188 -7.55 -4.86 1.94
C ARG A 188 -8.89 -5.15 2.58
N ALA A 189 -8.91 -5.97 3.64
CA ALA A 189 -10.13 -6.25 4.40
C ALA A 189 -10.69 -4.97 5.06
N THR A 190 -9.83 -4.12 5.62
CA THR A 190 -10.20 -2.81 6.15
C THR A 190 -10.76 -1.90 5.06
N ALA A 191 -10.11 -1.81 3.90
CA ALA A 191 -10.57 -1.00 2.78
C ALA A 191 -11.97 -1.42 2.30
N ALA A 192 -12.20 -2.74 2.17
CA ALA A 192 -13.50 -3.29 1.82
C ALA A 192 -14.58 -2.96 2.86
N LYS A 193 -14.29 -3.13 4.16
CA LYS A 193 -15.22 -2.76 5.24
C LYS A 193 -15.56 -1.26 5.23
N ARG A 194 -14.59 -0.39 4.93
CA ARG A 194 -14.82 1.06 4.83
C ARG A 194 -15.74 1.41 3.66
N LEU A 195 -15.54 0.77 2.51
CA LEU A 195 -16.43 0.93 1.35
C LEU A 195 -17.86 0.47 1.69
N TYR A 196 -18.00 -0.69 2.33
CA TYR A 196 -19.29 -1.21 2.77
C TYR A 196 -20.00 -0.25 3.74
N LYS A 197 -19.28 0.23 4.77
CA LYS A 197 -19.82 1.26 5.70
C LYS A 197 -20.22 2.55 5.00
N ALA A 198 -19.54 2.92 3.91
CA ALA A 198 -19.85 4.10 3.11
C ALA A 198 -21.00 3.88 2.10
N GLY A 199 -21.65 2.71 2.13
CA GLY A 199 -22.79 2.37 1.27
C GLY A 199 -22.42 1.80 -0.10
N PHE A 200 -21.17 1.38 -0.30
CA PHE A 200 -20.73 0.70 -1.52
C PHE A 200 -20.60 -0.80 -1.27
N ASP A 201 -21.45 -1.60 -1.92
CA ASP A 201 -21.40 -3.07 -1.81
C ASP A 201 -20.15 -3.68 -2.49
N GLU A 202 -19.70 -4.81 -1.97
CA GLU A 202 -18.66 -5.63 -2.61
C GLU A 202 -19.22 -6.25 -3.90
N GLN A 203 -18.71 -5.83 -5.07
CA GLN A 203 -18.98 -6.47 -6.36
C GLN A 203 -18.19 -7.78 -6.52
#